data_AF-A0A4Q2XTJ0-F1
#
_entry.id   AF-A0A4Q2XTJ0-F1
#
_cell.length_a   1.000
_cell.length_b   1.000
_cell.length_c   1.000
_cell.angle_alpha   90.00
_cell.angle_beta   90.00
_cell.angle_gamma   90.00
#
_symmetry.space_group_name_H-M   'P 1'
#
loop_
_entity.id
_entity.type
_entity.pdbx_description
1 polymer ?
#
loop_
_entity_poly.entity_id
_entity_poly.type
_entity_poly.pdbx_seq_one_letter_code
_entity_poly.pdbx_strand_id
1 'polypeptide(L)'
;MKHRIATILALLCLPLVAQNETPAPAPAEKPASGGVPADLLDDPHVLEELAVNEFTAPSIAKLFDTLQYLMPLPVAETERKYPPSTPRERADLAMELGFLIADGFLVVQAGQMEKVETLASDLTRYGKA
;
A
#
# COMPACT_ATOMS: atom_id res chain seq x y z
N MET A 1 -38.32 9.83 -72.56
CA MET A 1 -37.18 10.77 -72.38
C MET A 1 -36.88 10.81 -70.89
N LYS A 2 -35.87 10.09 -70.39
CA LYS A 2 -34.46 10.51 -70.23
C LYS A 2 -34.26 11.69 -69.24
N HIS A 3 -33.48 11.41 -68.19
CA HIS A 3 -32.71 12.29 -67.26
C HIS A 3 -33.45 12.72 -65.97
N ARG A 4 -33.10 12.16 -64.80
CA ARG A 4 -31.95 12.44 -63.88
C ARG A 4 -32.06 13.81 -63.20
N ILE A 5 -31.97 13.82 -61.87
CA ILE A 5 -31.55 14.85 -60.88
C ILE A 5 -32.31 14.49 -59.58
N ALA A 6 -31.77 13.70 -58.65
CA ALA A 6 -30.73 14.01 -57.65
C ALA A 6 -31.08 15.21 -56.74
N THR A 7 -31.08 14.95 -55.42
CA THR A 7 -30.90 15.90 -54.29
C THR A 7 -32.15 16.22 -53.46
N ILE A 8 -31.91 16.34 -52.15
CA ILE A 8 -32.71 16.83 -51.01
C ILE A 8 -33.12 15.67 -50.08
N LEU A 9 -32.19 15.21 -49.25
CA LEU A 9 -31.88 15.74 -47.91
C LEU A 9 -32.97 15.31 -46.91
N ALA A 10 -32.79 14.09 -46.42
CA ALA A 10 -33.46 13.57 -45.24
C ALA A 10 -33.05 14.44 -44.03
N LEU A 11 -33.98 15.28 -43.59
CA LEU A 11 -33.90 16.00 -42.33
C LEU A 11 -34.70 15.20 -41.28
N LEU A 12 -34.15 15.14 -40.06
CA LEU A 12 -34.67 14.51 -38.84
C LEU A 12 -34.45 12.99 -38.67
N CYS A 13 -33.22 12.63 -38.28
CA CYS A 13 -33.03 11.79 -37.09
C CYS A 13 -31.56 11.92 -36.62
N LEU A 14 -31.32 12.79 -35.64
CA LEU A 14 -30.07 12.80 -34.89
C LEU A 14 -30.10 11.65 -33.87
N PRO A 15 -29.17 10.67 -33.89
CA PRO A 15 -28.72 10.09 -32.64
C PRO A 15 -27.64 11.02 -32.08
N LEU A 16 -27.84 11.39 -30.82
CA LEU A 16 -26.87 12.01 -29.95
C LEU A 16 -25.55 11.21 -29.99
N VAL A 17 -24.53 11.73 -30.69
CA VAL A 17 -23.19 11.16 -30.63
C VAL A 17 -22.58 11.56 -29.30
N ALA A 18 -22.60 10.65 -28.33
CA ALA A 18 -21.67 10.68 -27.21
C ALA A 18 -20.31 10.23 -27.72
N GLN A 19 -19.41 11.17 -28.04
CA GLN A 19 -18.00 10.86 -28.22
C GLN A 19 -17.32 10.88 -26.85
N ASN A 20 -17.04 9.69 -26.31
CA ASN A 20 -15.92 9.52 -25.39
C ASN A 20 -15.06 8.39 -25.96
N GLU A 21 -14.13 8.74 -26.84
CA GLU A 21 -13.10 7.82 -27.30
C GLU A 21 -12.20 7.50 -26.10
N THR A 22 -12.47 6.37 -25.44
CA THR A 22 -11.54 5.77 -24.50
C THR A 22 -10.53 4.98 -25.32
N PRO A 23 -9.21 5.26 -25.25
CA PRO A 23 -8.22 4.39 -25.87
C PRO A 23 -8.33 2.99 -25.26
N ALA A 24 -8.21 1.96 -26.09
CA ALA A 24 -8.30 0.56 -25.68
C ALA A 24 -7.38 0.25 -24.48
N PRO A 25 -7.81 -0.59 -23.51
CA PRO A 25 -7.01 -0.89 -22.34
C PRO A 25 -5.73 -1.61 -22.75
N ALA A 26 -4.58 -1.07 -22.31
CA ALA A 26 -3.30 -1.77 -22.33
C ALA A 26 -3.41 -3.09 -21.51
N PRO A 27 -2.57 -4.10 -21.78
CA PRO A 27 -2.65 -5.38 -21.09
C PRO A 27 -2.51 -5.17 -19.58
N ALA A 28 -3.52 -5.58 -18.81
CA ALA A 28 -3.52 -5.47 -17.36
C ALA A 28 -2.30 -6.20 -16.78
N GLU A 29 -1.32 -5.45 -16.29
CA GLU A 29 -0.24 -5.98 -15.48
C GLU A 29 -0.85 -6.53 -14.17
N LYS A 30 -0.37 -7.70 -13.76
CA LYS A 30 -0.85 -8.38 -12.56
C LYS A 30 -0.76 -7.41 -11.36
N PRO A 31 -1.84 -7.24 -10.57
CA PRO A 31 -1.78 -6.37 -9.41
C PRO A 31 -0.72 -6.88 -8.45
N ALA A 32 0.32 -6.08 -8.21
CA ALA A 32 1.20 -6.27 -7.09
C ALA A 32 0.37 -6.16 -5.80
N SER A 33 0.60 -7.08 -4.87
CA SER A 33 0.00 -7.23 -3.53
C SER A 33 -1.14 -6.25 -3.15
N GLY A 34 -2.37 -6.77 -3.04
CA GLY A 34 -3.45 -6.11 -2.28
C GLY A 34 -4.55 -5.42 -3.10
N GLY A 35 -4.51 -5.47 -4.43
CA GLY A 35 -5.60 -4.96 -5.28
C GLY A 35 -5.55 -3.46 -5.55
N VAL A 36 -4.49 -2.77 -5.15
CA VAL A 36 -4.20 -1.40 -5.60
C VAL A 36 -3.60 -1.47 -7.00
N PRO A 37 -4.11 -0.71 -7.98
CA PRO A 37 -3.52 -0.67 -9.32
C PRO A 37 -2.07 -0.17 -9.27
N ALA A 38 -1.18 -0.78 -10.07
CA ALA A 38 0.26 -0.47 -10.06
C ALA A 38 0.54 1.02 -10.32
N ASP A 39 -0.17 1.63 -11.26
CA ASP A 39 -0.03 3.04 -11.61
C ASP A 39 -0.32 4.00 -10.44
N LEU A 40 -1.16 3.59 -9.47
CA LEU A 40 -1.51 4.40 -8.30
C LEU A 40 -0.48 4.27 -7.16
N LEU A 41 0.35 3.24 -7.16
CA LEU A 41 1.36 3.04 -6.11
C LEU A 41 2.59 3.93 -6.31
N ASP A 42 2.89 4.29 -7.56
CA ASP A 42 4.02 5.11 -7.93
C ASP A 42 3.62 6.53 -8.38
N ASP A 43 2.33 6.88 -8.32
CA ASP A 43 1.84 8.22 -8.66
C ASP A 43 2.32 9.24 -7.60
N PRO A 44 3.12 10.27 -7.99
CA PRO A 44 3.64 11.25 -7.05
C PRO A 44 2.57 12.04 -6.30
N HIS A 45 1.43 12.30 -6.94
CA HIS A 45 0.32 13.05 -6.34
C HIS A 45 -0.40 12.21 -5.29
N VAL A 46 -0.65 10.92 -5.57
CA VAL A 46 -1.27 9.99 -4.63
C VAL A 46 -0.37 9.76 -3.42
N LEU A 47 0.94 9.62 -3.64
CA LEU A 47 1.91 9.51 -2.56
C LEU A 47 1.94 10.78 -1.69
N GLU A 48 1.82 11.97 -2.30
CA GLU A 48 1.73 13.22 -1.56
C GLU A 48 0.44 13.30 -0.72
N GLU A 49 -0.70 12.87 -1.25
CA GLU A 49 -1.96 12.76 -0.48
C GLU A 49 -1.85 11.80 0.71
N LEU A 50 -1.07 10.72 0.57
CA LEU A 50 -0.76 9.77 1.63
C LEU A 50 0.35 10.25 2.58
N ALA A 51 0.78 11.52 2.46
CA ALA A 51 1.85 12.14 3.23
C ALA A 51 3.22 11.45 3.08
N VAL A 52 3.46 10.81 1.94
CA VAL A 52 4.77 10.25 1.57
C VAL A 52 5.52 11.29 0.73
N ASN A 53 6.42 12.04 1.36
CA ASN A 53 7.27 13.03 0.71
C ASN A 53 8.59 13.24 1.47
N GLU A 54 9.47 14.06 0.91
CA GLU A 54 10.79 14.32 1.49
C GLU A 54 10.77 15.07 2.84
N PHE A 55 9.67 15.76 3.16
CA PHE A 55 9.57 16.60 4.36
C PHE A 55 8.84 15.94 5.53
N THR A 56 7.92 15.00 5.26
CA THR A 56 7.01 14.45 6.27
C THR A 56 7.27 12.97 6.56
N ALA A 57 7.25 12.09 5.55
CA ALA A 57 7.57 10.68 5.72
C ALA A 57 8.24 10.07 4.47
N PRO A 58 9.39 9.37 4.63
CA PRO A 58 10.02 8.67 3.52
C PRO A 58 9.15 7.49 3.05
N SER A 59 9.33 7.08 1.79
CA SER A 59 8.67 5.87 1.29
C SER A 59 9.15 4.63 2.03
N ILE A 60 8.26 3.63 2.15
CA ILE A 60 8.56 2.34 2.80
C ILE A 60 9.77 1.65 2.13
N ALA A 61 9.89 1.77 0.80
CA ALA A 61 11.04 1.24 0.07
C ALA A 61 12.37 1.86 0.53
N LYS A 62 12.44 3.19 0.68
CA LYS A 62 13.64 3.89 1.18
C LYS A 62 13.97 3.50 2.63
N LEU A 63 12.94 3.23 3.45
CA LEU A 63 13.15 2.70 4.80
C LEU A 63 13.81 1.32 4.75
N PHE A 64 13.36 0.41 3.89
CA PHE A 64 13.98 -0.90 3.73
C PHE A 64 15.43 -0.82 3.22
N ASP A 65 15.73 0.06 2.27
CA ASP A 65 17.10 0.28 1.79
C ASP A 65 18.01 0.82 2.92
N THR A 66 17.50 1.75 3.72
CA THR A 66 18.22 2.30 4.88
C THR A 66 18.50 1.21 5.92
N LEU A 67 17.54 0.31 6.16
CA LEU A 67 17.72 -0.80 7.09
C LEU A 67 18.75 -1.83 6.59
N GLN A 68 18.83 -2.04 5.27
CA GLN A 68 19.88 -2.88 4.69
C GLN A 68 21.27 -2.27 4.88
N TYR A 69 21.41 -0.94 4.75
CA TYR A 69 22.66 -0.24 5.05
C TYR A 69 23.11 -0.42 6.50
N LEU A 70 22.16 -0.51 7.44
CA LEU A 70 22.43 -0.69 8.86
C LEU A 70 22.70 -2.13 9.26
N MET A 71 22.80 -3.07 8.31
CA MET A 71 23.13 -4.45 8.65
C MET A 71 24.60 -4.62 9.08
N PRO A 72 24.87 -5.43 10.11
CA PRO A 72 23.90 -6.18 10.91
C PRO A 72 23.14 -5.28 11.91
N LEU A 73 21.81 -5.43 11.95
CA LEU A 73 20.97 -4.66 12.87
C LEU A 73 21.33 -5.03 14.33
N PRO A 74 21.52 -4.05 15.24
CA PRO A 74 21.93 -4.29 16.62
C PRO A 74 20.76 -4.74 17.53
N VAL A 75 19.98 -5.74 17.08
CA VAL A 75 18.73 -6.18 17.75
C VAL A 75 18.96 -6.64 19.20
N ALA A 76 20.14 -7.18 19.50
CA ALA A 76 20.50 -7.60 20.86
C ALA A 76 20.76 -6.42 21.82
N GLU A 77 21.26 -5.30 21.32
CA GLU A 77 21.54 -4.10 22.11
C GLU A 77 20.28 -3.24 22.28
N THR A 78 19.32 -3.37 21.36
CA THR A 78 18.08 -2.61 21.33
C THR A 78 16.85 -3.41 21.77
N GLU A 79 17.04 -4.51 22.52
CA GLU A 79 15.93 -5.33 22.98
C GLU A 79 15.05 -4.55 23.96
N ARG A 80 13.76 -4.39 23.61
CA ARG A 80 12.79 -3.70 24.45
C ARG A 80 12.43 -4.57 25.65
N LYS A 81 12.26 -3.93 26.81
CA LYS A 81 11.65 -4.58 27.98
C LYS A 81 10.14 -4.58 27.84
N TYR A 82 9.54 -5.76 27.86
CA TYR A 82 8.09 -5.90 27.88
C TYR A 82 7.50 -5.52 29.24
N PRO A 83 6.31 -4.90 29.27
CA PRO A 83 5.57 -4.75 30.51
C PRO A 83 5.19 -6.14 31.06
N PRO A 84 5.13 -6.31 32.40
CA PRO A 84 4.87 -7.61 33.03
C PRO A 84 3.46 -8.16 32.76
N SER A 85 2.53 -7.31 32.31
CA SER A 85 1.18 -7.69 31.93
C SER A 85 0.71 -6.82 30.77
N THR A 86 -0.23 -7.35 29.98
CA THR A 86 -0.88 -6.58 28.91
C THR A 86 -1.59 -5.35 29.49
N PRO A 87 -1.40 -4.14 28.92
CA PRO A 87 -2.06 -2.93 29.39
C PRO A 87 -3.59 -3.03 29.30
N ARG A 88 -4.29 -2.38 30.24
CA ARG A 88 -5.76 -2.31 30.26
C ARG A 88 -6.30 -1.05 29.58
N GLU A 89 -5.50 0.01 29.57
CA GLU A 89 -5.82 1.28 28.94
C GLU A 89 -5.58 1.13 27.42
N ARG A 90 -6.50 1.68 26.62
CA ARG A 90 -6.53 1.39 25.18
C ARG A 90 -5.39 2.04 24.41
N ALA A 91 -4.93 3.22 24.84
CA ALA A 91 -3.80 3.88 24.19
C ALA A 91 -2.51 3.11 24.46
N ASP A 92 -2.29 2.69 25.71
CA ASP A 92 -1.16 1.85 26.10
C ASP A 92 -1.17 0.51 25.36
N LEU A 93 -2.34 -0.12 25.24
CA LEU A 93 -2.51 -1.36 24.47
C LEU A 93 -2.16 -1.16 22.99
N ALA A 94 -2.63 -0.08 22.37
CA ALA A 94 -2.35 0.23 20.97
C ALA A 94 -0.86 0.52 20.74
N MET A 95 -0.21 1.23 21.66
CA MET A 95 1.24 1.48 21.61
C MET A 95 2.04 0.18 21.71
N GLU A 96 1.73 -0.68 22.68
CA GLU A 96 2.39 -1.98 22.83
C GLU A 96 2.17 -2.89 21.61
N LEU A 97 0.98 -2.87 21.02
CA LEU A 97 0.71 -3.62 19.79
C LEU A 97 1.56 -3.10 18.62
N GLY A 98 1.69 -1.77 18.47
CA GLY A 98 2.56 -1.16 17.48
C GLY A 98 4.02 -1.55 17.66
N PHE A 99 4.52 -1.54 18.90
CA PHE A 99 5.89 -1.99 19.19
C PHE A 99 6.10 -3.47 18.87
N LEU A 100 5.13 -4.33 19.18
CA LEU A 100 5.23 -5.75 18.90
C LEU A 100 5.26 -6.06 17.39
N ILE A 101 4.53 -5.29 16.58
CA ILE A 101 4.61 -5.35 15.12
C ILE A 101 6.01 -4.92 14.64
N ALA A 102 6.56 -3.84 15.22
CA ALA A 102 7.91 -3.37 14.89
C ALA A 102 8.99 -4.40 15.27
N ASP A 103 8.89 -5.06 16.43
CA ASP A 103 9.81 -6.11 16.85
C ASP A 103 9.78 -7.30 15.87
N GLY A 104 8.60 -7.73 15.45
CA GLY A 104 8.42 -8.78 14.46
C GLY A 104 9.14 -8.46 13.15
N PHE A 105 9.01 -7.22 12.69
CA PHE A 105 9.72 -6.75 11.51
C PHE A 105 11.25 -6.78 11.70
N LEU A 106 11.77 -6.25 12.82
CA LEU A 106 13.21 -6.23 13.10
C LEU A 106 13.81 -7.63 13.23
N VAL A 107 13.11 -8.56 13.89
CA VAL A 107 13.54 -9.95 14.05
C VAL A 107 13.66 -10.68 12.71
N VAL A 108 12.71 -10.48 11.80
CA VAL A 108 12.75 -11.06 10.45
C VAL A 108 13.91 -10.49 9.65
N GLN A 109 14.11 -9.16 9.67
CA GLN A 109 15.21 -8.51 8.96
C GLN A 109 16.59 -8.90 9.53
N ALA A 110 16.68 -9.19 10.83
CA ALA A 110 17.90 -9.69 11.47
C ALA A 110 18.12 -11.20 11.32
N GLY A 111 17.18 -11.94 10.71
CA GLY A 111 17.28 -13.38 10.50
C GLY A 111 17.11 -14.24 11.76
N GLN A 112 16.57 -13.71 12.86
CA GLN A 112 16.40 -14.40 14.15
C GLN A 112 15.11 -15.23 14.19
N MET A 113 14.99 -16.20 13.28
CA MET A 113 13.75 -16.96 13.07
C MET A 113 13.26 -17.71 14.31
N GLU A 114 14.17 -18.07 15.21
CA GLU A 114 13.87 -18.72 16.49
C GLU A 114 12.98 -17.90 17.43
N LYS A 115 12.91 -16.57 17.25
CA LYS A 115 12.08 -15.67 18.07
C LYS A 115 10.67 -15.43 17.51
N VAL A 116 10.42 -15.81 16.26
CA VAL A 116 9.18 -15.48 15.54
C VAL A 116 7.97 -16.14 16.18
N GLU A 117 8.08 -17.40 16.62
CA GLU A 117 6.97 -18.13 17.25
C GLU A 117 6.49 -17.45 18.55
N THR A 118 7.44 -17.06 19.40
CA THR A 118 7.13 -16.34 20.65
C THR A 118 6.44 -15.01 20.37
N LEU A 119 6.95 -14.23 19.41
CA LEU A 119 6.34 -12.97 19.01
C LEU A 119 4.92 -13.14 18.45
N ALA A 120 4.67 -14.18 17.66
CA ALA A 120 3.34 -14.47 17.14
C ALA A 120 2.34 -14.85 18.26
N SER A 121 2.81 -15.60 19.26
CA SER A 121 2.03 -15.92 20.46
C SER A 121 1.68 -14.65 21.25
N ASP A 122 2.67 -13.77 21.48
CA ASP A 122 2.44 -12.48 22.13
C ASP A 122 1.47 -11.61 21.33
N LEU A 123 1.60 -11.56 20.01
CA LEU A 123 0.72 -10.76 19.14
C LEU A 123 -0.73 -11.24 19.25
N THR A 124 -0.92 -12.56 19.32
CA THR A 124 -2.24 -13.17 19.55
C THR A 124 -2.78 -12.83 20.94
N ARG A 125 -1.93 -12.75 21.96
CA ARG A 125 -2.35 -12.35 23.32
C ARG A 125 -2.82 -10.90 23.35
N TYR A 126 -2.04 -9.98 22.79
CA TYR A 126 -2.36 -8.55 22.76
C TYR A 126 -3.57 -8.25 21.89
N GLY A 127 -3.76 -8.95 20.76
CA GLY A 127 -4.92 -8.76 19.89
C GLY A 127 -6.26 -9.24 20.47
N LYS A 128 -6.24 -10.02 21.56
CA LYS A 128 -7.45 -10.53 22.25
C LYS A 128 -7.81 -9.73 23.50
N ALA A 129 -6.91 -8.87 23.98
CA ALA A 129 -7.09 -8.08 25.20
C ALA A 129 -8.03 -6.90 24.97
#